data_AF-Q7RNA7-F1
#
_entry.id   AF-Q7RNA7-F1
#
_cell.length_a   1.000
_cell.length_b   1.000
_cell.length_c   1.000
_cell.angle_alpha   90.00
_cell.angle_beta   90.00
_cell.angle_gamma   90.00
#
_symmetry.space_group_name_H-M   'P 1'
#
loop_
_entity.id
_entity.type
_entity.pdbx_description
1 polymer ?
#
loop_
_entity_poly.entity_id
_entity_poly.type
_entity_poly.pdbx_seq_one_letter_code
_entity_poly.pdbx_strand_id
1 'polypeptide(L)'
;MKSTNLFDDEKKDGTKLKNPNLISRNYNEIILLILNKIKNDENIHNNLSVINSILILNMISKLNINDYELFKMFTKKYYKKLKEQDVEPHHLTLLLNTFAKCNININILKYIIKYMNNDNFVNQLSYVNIANAVHYMAKFNYNKNTDFLNRLKNKIIQIIDTIPQREFSNIMWSLSKLKVKDDRFYFFALEKTKKIVHLMDMMSIAQVLDALRRRKHFSSDSAPLQNTMSKHSNDNTIQKISNIHNNSTKLETNLQNQELNHVRENEDIFEEKENNSDEKKEISSHKTEQTKNELTKGSSYDSCNISEEFEKEVIDLLIKKYLENIGRCSLHVLTQVPFCSLQLNCTNYDVYHKSLDVLKKNRAKMTTINLIYARYFIRILIEKQENNFQKLPRSLKHIQIFCGATKNFNILNFIAMCIYICLL
;
A
#
# COMPACT_ATOMS: atom_id res chain seq x y z
N MET A 1 -27.71 8.58 -64.78
CA MET A 1 -28.56 7.41 -64.45
C MET A 1 -27.67 6.19 -64.23
N LYS A 2 -28.21 5.16 -63.55
CA LYS A 2 -27.84 3.72 -63.44
C LYS A 2 -26.65 3.18 -64.29
N SER A 3 -25.87 2.16 -63.84
CA SER A 3 -25.73 1.51 -62.51
C SER A 3 -24.63 0.43 -62.49
N THR A 4 -23.94 0.27 -61.34
CA THR A 4 -23.46 -0.99 -60.71
C THR A 4 -22.76 -2.11 -61.53
N ASN A 5 -21.48 -2.40 -61.21
CA ASN A 5 -20.96 -3.66 -60.62
C ASN A 5 -19.42 -3.77 -60.78
N LEU A 6 -18.67 -4.68 -60.12
CA LEU A 6 -18.58 -5.10 -58.69
C LEU A 6 -17.43 -6.15 -58.62
N PHE A 7 -16.45 -6.00 -57.70
CA PHE A 7 -15.34 -6.95 -57.41
C PHE A 7 -14.35 -7.27 -58.58
N ASP A 8 -13.05 -7.52 -58.39
CA ASP A 8 -12.14 -7.47 -57.22
C ASP A 8 -10.87 -6.62 -57.60
N ASP A 9 -9.61 -6.70 -57.14
CA ASP A 9 -8.76 -7.65 -56.37
C ASP A 9 -7.62 -6.87 -55.63
N GLU A 10 -6.81 -7.53 -54.81
CA GLU A 10 -5.72 -6.91 -54.03
C GLU A 10 -4.54 -6.37 -54.88
N LYS A 11 -3.97 -5.24 -54.43
CA LYS A 11 -2.54 -5.25 -54.03
C LYS A 11 -2.17 -4.20 -52.99
N LYS A 12 -1.54 -4.68 -51.92
CA LYS A 12 -1.02 -3.87 -50.81
C LYS A 12 0.34 -3.27 -51.20
N ASP A 13 0.59 -2.01 -50.84
CA ASP A 13 1.96 -1.53 -50.59
C ASP A 13 1.99 -0.73 -49.27
N GLY A 14 3.08 -0.86 -48.52
CA GLY A 14 3.15 -0.54 -47.10
C GLY A 14 3.99 0.69 -46.78
N THR A 15 3.35 1.84 -46.61
CA THR A 15 4.00 3.07 -46.10
C THR A 15 4.27 2.99 -44.58
N LYS A 16 5.30 2.22 -44.26
CA LYS A 16 6.25 2.29 -43.12
C LYS A 16 5.77 3.02 -41.85
N LEU A 17 5.82 2.31 -40.72
CA LEU A 17 5.53 2.82 -39.37
C LEU A 17 6.18 4.20 -39.12
N LYS A 18 5.38 5.17 -38.68
CA LYS A 18 5.88 6.47 -38.21
C LYS A 18 6.82 6.25 -37.01
N ASN A 19 8.01 6.84 -37.08
CA ASN A 19 9.05 6.68 -36.06
C ASN A 19 8.54 7.19 -34.69
N PRO A 20 8.44 6.34 -33.65
CA PRO A 20 7.78 6.70 -32.39
C PRO A 20 8.48 7.84 -31.64
N ASN A 21 9.79 8.01 -31.85
CA ASN A 21 10.57 9.12 -31.26
C ASN A 21 10.23 10.49 -31.85
N LEU A 22 9.61 10.55 -33.03
CA LEU A 22 9.12 11.81 -33.61
C LEU A 22 7.75 12.20 -33.02
N ILE A 23 6.92 11.20 -32.70
CA ILE A 23 5.58 11.37 -32.12
C ILE A 23 5.70 11.81 -30.64
N SER A 24 6.62 11.20 -29.87
CA SER A 24 6.80 11.51 -28.45
C SER A 24 7.33 12.93 -28.19
N ARG A 25 8.09 13.52 -29.12
CA ARG A 25 8.52 14.93 -29.04
C ARG A 25 7.32 15.88 -29.04
N ASN A 26 6.44 15.73 -30.03
CA ASN A 26 5.28 16.58 -30.24
C ASN A 26 4.33 16.59 -29.03
N TYR A 27 4.04 15.41 -28.44
CA TYR A 27 3.22 15.35 -27.22
C TYR A 27 3.85 16.09 -26.02
N ASN A 28 5.16 16.00 -25.82
CA ASN A 28 5.84 16.74 -24.74
C ASN A 28 5.81 18.25 -24.97
N GLU A 29 5.94 18.70 -26.22
CA GLU A 29 5.82 20.12 -26.60
C GLU A 29 4.39 20.64 -26.38
N ILE A 30 3.36 19.89 -26.78
CA ILE A 30 1.95 20.20 -26.50
C ILE A 30 1.69 20.30 -24.98
N ILE A 31 2.19 19.34 -24.20
CA ILE A 31 2.08 19.37 -22.74
C ILE A 31 2.74 20.63 -22.15
N LEU A 32 3.95 20.99 -22.59
CA LEU A 32 4.63 22.19 -22.13
C LEU A 32 3.87 23.48 -22.49
N LEU A 33 3.27 23.55 -23.69
CA LEU A 33 2.43 24.68 -24.10
C LEU A 33 1.17 24.80 -23.21
N ILE A 34 0.49 23.69 -22.95
CA ILE A 34 -0.68 23.64 -22.06
C ILE A 34 -0.30 24.08 -20.64
N LEU A 35 0.80 23.57 -20.09
CA LEU A 35 1.29 23.94 -18.75
C LEU A 35 1.68 25.41 -18.66
N ASN A 36 2.38 25.95 -19.67
CA ASN A 36 2.74 27.36 -19.71
C ASN A 36 1.50 28.27 -19.80
N LYS A 37 0.47 27.88 -20.57
CA LYS A 37 -0.81 28.61 -20.59
C LYS A 37 -1.52 28.53 -19.24
N ILE A 38 -1.63 27.34 -18.64
CA ILE A 38 -2.19 27.17 -17.28
C ILE A 38 -1.41 27.96 -16.21
N LYS A 39 -0.10 28.17 -16.39
CA LYS A 39 0.75 28.92 -15.44
C LYS A 39 0.61 30.43 -15.55
N ASN A 40 0.37 30.96 -16.76
CA ASN A 40 0.48 32.39 -17.06
C ASN A 40 -0.85 33.08 -17.44
N ASP A 41 -1.91 32.33 -17.74
CA ASP A 41 -3.19 32.88 -18.23
C ASP A 41 -4.16 33.22 -17.07
N GLU A 42 -4.31 34.51 -16.77
CA GLU A 42 -5.20 34.96 -15.70
C GLU A 42 -6.68 34.61 -15.93
N ASN A 43 -7.14 34.55 -17.19
CA ASN A 43 -8.52 34.18 -17.51
C ASN A 43 -8.79 32.71 -17.20
N ILE A 44 -7.83 31.82 -17.45
CA ILE A 44 -7.90 30.44 -16.92
C ILE A 44 -7.95 30.50 -15.39
N HIS A 45 -7.03 31.21 -14.74
CA HIS A 45 -6.93 31.17 -13.28
C HIS A 45 -8.16 31.72 -12.54
N ASN A 46 -8.87 32.67 -13.13
CA ASN A 46 -10.00 33.34 -12.49
C ASN A 46 -11.32 32.59 -12.69
N ASN A 47 -11.41 31.72 -13.70
CA ASN A 47 -12.60 30.93 -14.01
C ASN A 47 -12.47 29.43 -13.66
N LEU A 48 -11.27 28.94 -13.33
CA LEU A 48 -11.03 27.53 -12.99
C LEU A 48 -11.65 27.16 -11.62
N SER A 49 -12.55 26.17 -11.61
CA SER A 49 -13.14 25.62 -10.39
C SER A 49 -12.11 24.86 -9.54
N VAL A 50 -12.39 24.73 -8.22
CA VAL A 50 -11.53 23.97 -7.30
C VAL A 50 -11.41 22.51 -7.76
N ILE A 51 -12.52 21.88 -8.17
CA ILE A 51 -12.54 20.52 -8.75
C ILE A 51 -11.60 20.43 -9.97
N ASN A 52 -11.77 21.30 -10.97
CA ASN A 52 -10.95 21.26 -12.18
C ASN A 52 -9.47 21.51 -11.87
N SER A 53 -9.17 22.32 -10.85
CA SER A 53 -7.79 22.49 -10.36
C SER A 53 -7.19 21.19 -9.80
N ILE A 54 -7.97 20.38 -9.07
CA ILE A 54 -7.55 19.07 -8.55
C ILE A 54 -7.38 18.07 -9.70
N LEU A 55 -8.30 18.06 -10.66
CA LEU A 55 -8.25 17.19 -11.84
C LEU A 55 -7.02 17.48 -12.72
N ILE A 56 -6.66 18.76 -12.91
CA ILE A 56 -5.42 19.15 -13.61
C ILE A 56 -4.18 18.65 -12.86
N LEU A 57 -4.07 18.88 -11.54
CA LEU A 57 -2.92 18.38 -10.78
C LEU A 57 -2.82 16.85 -10.82
N ASN A 58 -3.95 16.15 -10.74
CA ASN A 58 -4.02 14.69 -10.88
C ASN A 58 -3.53 14.24 -12.28
N MET A 59 -4.00 14.89 -13.35
CA MET A 59 -3.60 14.59 -14.73
C MET A 59 -2.09 14.77 -14.95
N ILE A 60 -1.49 15.87 -14.50
CA ILE A 60 -0.04 16.07 -14.63
C ILE A 60 0.74 15.09 -13.75
N SER A 61 0.18 14.65 -12.62
CA SER A 61 0.76 13.57 -11.82
C SER A 61 0.72 12.21 -12.53
N LYS A 62 -0.34 11.91 -13.31
CA LYS A 62 -0.39 10.72 -14.17
C LYS A 62 0.73 10.74 -15.21
N LEU A 63 1.02 11.91 -15.79
CA LEU A 63 2.16 12.18 -16.68
C LEU A 63 3.54 12.23 -15.97
N ASN A 64 3.58 12.06 -14.64
CA ASN A 64 4.79 12.12 -13.80
C ASN A 64 5.51 13.49 -13.79
N ILE A 65 4.78 14.57 -14.03
CA ILE A 65 5.31 15.94 -14.08
C ILE A 65 5.30 16.56 -12.68
N ASN A 66 6.48 16.96 -12.20
CA ASN A 66 6.70 17.34 -10.80
C ASN A 66 7.04 18.84 -10.64
N ASP A 67 6.28 19.75 -11.25
CA ASP A 67 6.48 21.21 -11.09
C ASP A 67 5.99 21.68 -9.71
N TYR A 68 6.94 21.86 -8.78
CA TYR A 68 6.68 22.37 -7.43
C TYR A 68 6.04 23.76 -7.41
N GLU A 69 6.43 24.67 -8.32
CA GLU A 69 5.89 26.03 -8.36
C GLU A 69 4.46 26.06 -8.89
N LEU A 70 4.10 25.15 -9.80
CA LEU A 70 2.71 24.97 -10.26
C LEU A 70 1.82 24.44 -9.13
N PHE A 71 2.25 23.40 -8.39
CA PHE A 71 1.53 22.89 -7.22
C PHE A 71 1.37 23.96 -6.12
N LYS A 72 2.40 24.78 -5.90
CA LYS A 72 2.42 25.92 -4.97
C LYS A 72 1.47 27.04 -5.41
N MET A 73 1.40 27.35 -6.71
CA MET A 73 0.45 28.31 -7.28
C MET A 73 -0.99 27.85 -7.04
N PHE A 74 -1.32 26.61 -7.39
CA PHE A 74 -2.64 26.02 -7.18
C PHE A 74 -3.03 26.02 -5.69
N THR A 75 -2.09 25.67 -4.80
CA THR A 75 -2.30 25.73 -3.35
C THR A 75 -2.59 27.15 -2.86
N LYS A 76 -1.87 28.16 -3.38
CA LYS A 76 -2.06 29.57 -3.01
C LYS A 76 -3.40 30.14 -3.52
N LYS A 77 -3.82 29.79 -4.75
CA LYS A 77 -5.00 30.39 -5.40
C LYS A 77 -6.31 29.67 -5.06
N TYR A 78 -6.34 28.33 -5.12
CA TYR A 78 -7.57 27.55 -4.88
C TYR A 78 -7.63 27.03 -3.43
N TYR A 79 -6.67 26.20 -3.02
CA TYR A 79 -6.83 25.42 -1.79
C TYR A 79 -6.75 26.24 -0.49
N LYS A 80 -6.02 27.36 -0.48
CA LYS A 80 -5.94 28.25 0.69
C LYS A 80 -7.28 28.92 1.07
N LYS A 81 -8.25 29.00 0.15
CA LYS A 81 -9.58 29.61 0.36
C LYS A 81 -10.74 28.63 0.05
N LEU A 82 -10.45 27.35 -0.06
CA LEU A 82 -11.41 26.28 -0.33
C LEU A 82 -12.57 26.30 0.68
N LYS A 83 -13.80 26.10 0.21
CA LYS A 83 -15.02 25.96 0.99
C LYS A 83 -15.53 24.51 0.94
N GLU A 84 -16.49 24.17 1.79
CA GLU A 84 -17.01 22.80 1.92
C GLU A 84 -17.80 22.38 0.68
N GLN A 85 -18.58 23.28 0.10
CA GLN A 85 -19.32 23.06 -1.14
C GLN A 85 -18.44 23.00 -2.41
N ASP A 86 -17.15 23.32 -2.31
CA ASP A 86 -16.27 23.37 -3.48
C ASP A 86 -15.75 21.96 -3.87
N VAL A 87 -15.88 20.95 -2.98
CA VAL A 87 -15.29 19.61 -3.13
C VAL A 87 -16.03 18.52 -2.35
N GLU A 88 -16.23 17.35 -2.98
CA GLU A 88 -16.58 16.12 -2.24
C GLU A 88 -15.35 15.46 -1.59
N PRO A 89 -15.52 14.56 -0.58
CA PRO A 89 -14.43 13.84 0.06
C PRO A 89 -13.49 13.08 -0.89
N HIS A 90 -14.04 12.52 -1.98
CA HIS A 90 -13.25 11.77 -2.95
C HIS A 90 -12.19 12.66 -3.63
N HIS A 91 -12.54 13.91 -3.99
CA HIS A 91 -11.63 14.92 -4.54
C HIS A 91 -10.48 15.25 -3.59
N LEU A 92 -10.75 15.37 -2.29
CA LEU A 92 -9.72 15.68 -1.30
C LEU A 92 -8.71 14.52 -1.15
N THR A 93 -9.15 13.26 -1.23
CA THR A 93 -8.20 12.12 -1.26
C THR A 93 -7.41 12.03 -2.57
N LEU A 94 -8.00 12.46 -3.71
CA LEU A 94 -7.33 12.52 -5.00
C LEU A 94 -6.23 13.60 -5.00
N LEU A 95 -6.50 14.76 -4.39
CA LEU A 95 -5.54 15.83 -4.17
C LEU A 95 -4.36 15.36 -3.29
N LEU A 96 -4.62 14.60 -2.23
CA LEU A 96 -3.57 13.97 -1.42
C LEU A 96 -2.73 12.98 -2.23
N ASN A 97 -3.35 12.06 -2.98
CA ASN A 97 -2.62 11.12 -3.84
C ASN A 97 -1.71 11.85 -4.83
N THR A 98 -2.21 12.93 -5.43
CA THR A 98 -1.52 13.77 -6.40
C THR A 98 -0.21 14.36 -5.83
N PHE A 99 -0.26 14.95 -4.63
CA PHE A 99 0.92 15.48 -3.94
C PHE A 99 1.87 14.36 -3.48
N ALA A 100 1.32 13.22 -3.07
CA ALA A 100 2.13 12.04 -2.72
C ALA A 100 2.90 11.49 -3.92
N LYS A 101 2.23 11.30 -5.07
CA LYS A 101 2.84 10.76 -6.30
C LYS A 101 3.98 11.65 -6.79
N CYS A 102 3.73 12.96 -6.95
CA CYS A 102 4.74 13.93 -7.39
C CYS A 102 5.79 14.29 -6.32
N ASN A 103 5.72 13.71 -5.13
CA ASN A 103 6.66 13.96 -4.02
C ASN A 103 6.70 15.43 -3.54
N ILE A 104 5.62 16.18 -3.76
CA ILE A 104 5.54 17.62 -3.46
C ILE A 104 5.22 17.83 -1.98
N ASN A 105 6.24 18.12 -1.17
CA ASN A 105 6.12 18.34 0.27
C ASN A 105 5.58 19.76 0.61
N ILE A 106 4.39 20.06 0.12
CA ILE A 106 3.59 21.22 0.55
C ILE A 106 2.55 20.68 1.54
N ASN A 107 2.40 21.32 2.69
CA ASN A 107 1.42 20.92 3.71
C ASN A 107 -0.01 21.31 3.30
N ILE A 108 -0.56 20.61 2.32
CA ILE A 108 -1.93 20.77 1.83
C ILE A 108 -2.97 20.40 2.89
N LEU A 109 -2.64 19.45 3.80
CA LEU A 109 -3.48 19.10 4.94
C LEU A 109 -3.83 20.32 5.81
N LYS A 110 -2.93 21.29 5.98
CA LYS A 110 -3.22 22.53 6.73
C LYS A 110 -4.50 23.23 6.26
N TYR A 111 -4.84 23.11 4.98
CA TYR A 111 -6.02 23.72 4.39
C TYR A 111 -7.23 22.79 4.36
N ILE A 112 -7.02 21.49 4.07
CA ILE A 112 -8.13 20.56 3.83
C ILE A 112 -8.56 19.74 5.07
N ILE A 113 -7.78 19.71 6.16
CA ILE A 113 -8.02 18.82 7.31
C ILE A 113 -9.32 19.12 8.08
N LYS A 114 -9.84 20.35 8.00
CA LYS A 114 -11.15 20.70 8.59
C LYS A 114 -12.26 19.85 7.97
N TYR A 115 -12.31 19.80 6.64
CA TYR A 115 -13.31 19.06 5.87
C TYR A 115 -13.12 17.55 6.02
N MET A 116 -11.87 17.08 6.02
CA MET A 116 -11.53 15.68 6.32
C MET A 116 -11.96 15.24 7.74
N ASN A 117 -12.16 16.18 8.66
CA ASN A 117 -12.59 15.89 10.03
C ASN A 117 -14.11 15.87 10.24
N ASN A 118 -14.92 16.27 9.25
CA ASN A 118 -16.37 16.11 9.27
C ASN A 118 -16.73 14.61 9.42
N ASP A 119 -17.66 14.26 10.31
CA ASP A 119 -17.97 12.87 10.65
C ASP A 119 -18.45 12.04 9.45
N ASN A 120 -19.16 12.65 8.49
CA ASN A 120 -19.60 11.96 7.29
C ASN A 120 -18.51 11.77 6.24
N PHE A 121 -17.37 12.47 6.34
CA PHE A 121 -16.28 12.41 5.36
C PHE A 121 -15.79 10.98 5.14
N VAL A 122 -15.48 10.25 6.23
CA VAL A 122 -14.93 8.89 6.16
C VAL A 122 -15.95 7.87 5.65
N ASN A 123 -17.25 8.10 5.90
CA ASN A 123 -18.31 7.19 5.47
C ASN A 123 -18.46 7.14 3.95
N GLN A 124 -18.18 8.26 3.27
CA GLN A 124 -18.25 8.44 1.81
C GLN A 124 -16.99 7.97 1.05
N LEU A 125 -15.95 7.47 1.73
CA LEU A 125 -14.72 7.04 1.07
C LEU A 125 -14.79 5.59 0.59
N SER A 126 -14.41 5.34 -0.67
CA SER A 126 -14.05 4.00 -1.15
C SER A 126 -12.70 3.55 -0.56
N TYR A 127 -12.39 2.25 -0.66
CA TYR A 127 -11.09 1.73 -0.25
C TYR A 127 -9.91 2.38 -0.99
N VAL A 128 -10.10 2.82 -2.25
CA VAL A 128 -9.08 3.55 -3.03
C VAL A 128 -8.85 4.94 -2.44
N ASN A 129 -9.92 5.65 -2.07
CA ASN A 129 -9.83 6.96 -1.43
C ASN A 129 -9.13 6.87 -0.06
N ILE A 130 -9.44 5.83 0.72
CA ILE A 130 -8.78 5.52 1.99
C ILE A 130 -7.29 5.24 1.78
N ALA A 131 -6.94 4.34 0.86
CA ALA A 131 -5.56 3.98 0.53
C ALA A 131 -4.72 5.22 0.14
N ASN A 132 -5.28 6.08 -0.73
CA ASN A 132 -4.68 7.34 -1.14
C ASN A 132 -4.42 8.29 0.05
N ALA A 133 -5.39 8.47 0.94
CA ALA A 133 -5.27 9.33 2.11
C ALA A 133 -4.21 8.83 3.09
N VAL A 134 -4.25 7.53 3.46
CA VAL A 134 -3.25 6.96 4.39
C VAL A 134 -1.86 6.93 3.75
N HIS A 135 -1.75 6.68 2.44
CA HIS A 135 -0.44 6.69 1.76
C HIS A 135 0.19 8.08 1.77
N TYR A 136 -0.55 9.15 1.47
CA TYR A 136 -0.04 10.53 1.60
C TYR A 136 0.41 10.81 3.03
N MET A 137 -0.45 10.51 4.02
CA MET A 137 -0.15 10.78 5.42
C MET A 137 1.09 10.01 5.87
N ALA A 138 1.20 8.73 5.51
CA ALA A 138 2.35 7.89 5.78
C ALA A 138 3.61 8.40 5.05
N LYS A 139 3.52 8.83 3.79
CA LYS A 139 4.66 9.32 3.01
C LYS A 139 5.33 10.52 3.68
N PHE A 140 4.54 11.52 4.08
CA PHE A 140 5.02 12.76 4.71
C PHE A 140 4.96 12.76 6.25
N ASN A 141 4.74 11.60 6.88
CA ASN A 141 4.73 11.37 8.33
C ASN A 141 3.68 12.19 9.12
N TYR A 142 2.51 12.47 8.54
CA TYR A 142 1.40 13.19 9.19
C TYR A 142 0.61 12.28 10.17
N ASN A 143 1.21 11.92 11.30
CA ASN A 143 0.62 11.06 12.32
C ASN A 143 -0.19 11.78 13.41
N LYS A 144 -0.30 13.12 13.37
CA LYS A 144 -0.88 13.93 14.47
C LYS A 144 -2.41 13.91 14.58
N ASN A 145 -3.14 13.52 13.53
CA ASN A 145 -4.61 13.46 13.57
C ASN A 145 -5.06 12.03 13.90
N THR A 146 -5.01 11.69 15.18
CA THR A 146 -5.38 10.38 15.72
C THR A 146 -6.82 10.00 15.40
N ASP A 147 -7.74 10.96 15.42
CA ASP A 147 -9.18 10.68 15.43
C ASP A 147 -9.69 10.42 14.01
N PHE A 148 -9.14 11.14 13.03
CA PHE A 148 -9.28 10.80 11.62
C PHE A 148 -8.69 9.43 11.30
N LEU A 149 -7.48 9.12 11.79
CA LEU A 149 -6.85 7.81 11.59
C LEU A 149 -7.64 6.67 12.24
N ASN A 150 -8.23 6.90 13.42
CA ASN A 150 -9.11 5.96 14.09
C ASN A 150 -10.42 5.74 13.31
N ARG A 151 -11.06 6.80 12.80
CA ARG A 151 -12.25 6.68 11.93
C ARG A 151 -11.93 5.92 10.64
N LEU A 152 -10.83 6.24 9.96
CA LEU A 152 -10.36 5.49 8.78
C LEU A 152 -10.12 4.01 9.10
N LYS A 153 -9.37 3.71 10.17
CA LYS A 153 -9.10 2.34 10.64
C LYS A 153 -10.40 1.56 10.92
N ASN A 154 -11.37 2.18 11.60
CA ASN A 154 -12.66 1.55 11.88
C ASN A 154 -13.44 1.25 10.58
N LYS A 155 -13.47 2.18 9.62
CA LYS A 155 -14.05 1.97 8.29
C LYS A 155 -13.33 0.86 7.51
N ILE A 156 -12.00 0.78 7.60
CA ILE A 156 -11.20 -0.31 7.00
C ILE A 156 -11.59 -1.66 7.58
N ILE A 157 -11.76 -1.79 8.91
CA ILE A 157 -12.21 -3.05 9.54
C ILE A 157 -13.59 -3.46 9.01
N GLN A 158 -14.53 -2.51 8.87
CA GLN A 158 -15.89 -2.78 8.35
C GLN A 158 -15.91 -3.29 6.91
N ILE A 159 -14.98 -2.84 6.06
CA ILE A 159 -14.94 -3.21 4.63
C ILE A 159 -13.79 -4.16 4.28
N ILE A 160 -13.10 -4.74 5.29
CA ILE A 160 -11.74 -5.26 5.10
C ILE A 160 -11.67 -6.33 4.01
N ASP A 161 -12.66 -7.23 3.95
CA ASP A 161 -12.70 -8.32 2.97
C ASP A 161 -12.91 -7.84 1.52
N THR A 162 -13.59 -6.70 1.29
CA THR A 162 -13.80 -6.17 -0.07
C THR A 162 -12.59 -5.42 -0.64
N ILE A 163 -11.59 -5.08 0.19
CA ILE A 163 -10.37 -4.40 -0.26
C ILE A 163 -9.48 -5.38 -1.07
N PRO A 164 -9.07 -5.06 -2.31
CA PRO A 164 -8.12 -5.89 -3.06
C PRO A 164 -6.73 -5.96 -2.40
N GLN A 165 -5.95 -6.99 -2.76
CA GLN A 165 -4.72 -7.36 -2.07
C GLN A 165 -3.65 -6.27 -2.03
N ARG A 166 -3.55 -5.43 -3.06
CA ARG A 166 -2.55 -4.36 -3.18
C ARG A 166 -2.93 -3.13 -2.38
N GLU A 167 -4.19 -2.73 -2.42
CA GLU A 167 -4.73 -1.60 -1.67
C GLU A 167 -4.72 -1.93 -0.17
N PHE A 168 -5.06 -3.18 0.18
CA PHE A 168 -4.97 -3.70 1.54
C PHE A 168 -3.53 -3.66 2.08
N SER A 169 -2.54 -4.17 1.34
CA SER A 169 -1.14 -4.13 1.79
C SER A 169 -0.58 -2.71 1.88
N ASN A 170 -0.95 -1.82 0.94
CA ASN A 170 -0.64 -0.39 1.00
C ASN A 170 -1.24 0.28 2.25
N ILE A 171 -2.49 -0.05 2.61
CA ILE A 171 -3.17 0.47 3.80
C ILE A 171 -2.47 -0.01 5.09
N MET A 172 -2.20 -1.32 5.19
CA MET A 172 -1.55 -1.91 6.38
C MET A 172 -0.12 -1.34 6.59
N TRP A 173 0.64 -1.19 5.51
CA TRP A 173 1.94 -0.50 5.52
C TRP A 173 1.82 0.97 5.93
N SER A 174 0.82 1.68 5.43
CA SER A 174 0.64 3.11 5.72
C SER A 174 0.25 3.34 7.19
N LEU A 175 -0.73 2.61 7.72
CA LEU A 175 -1.16 2.73 9.12
C LEU A 175 -0.06 2.33 10.11
N SER A 176 0.69 1.27 9.81
CA SER A 176 1.86 0.89 10.63
C SER A 176 2.98 1.93 10.57
N LYS A 177 3.28 2.54 9.40
CA LYS A 177 4.23 3.66 9.33
C LYS A 177 3.75 4.89 10.11
N LEU A 178 2.44 5.12 10.17
CA LEU A 178 1.80 6.17 10.97
C LEU A 178 1.74 5.87 12.49
N LYS A 179 2.30 4.73 12.92
CA LYS A 179 2.33 4.24 14.32
C LYS A 179 0.95 3.90 14.91
N VAL A 180 -0.02 3.52 14.09
CA VAL A 180 -1.30 3.00 14.60
C VAL A 180 -1.04 1.67 15.32
N LYS A 181 -1.24 1.66 16.64
CA LYS A 181 -1.28 0.46 17.49
C LYS A 181 -2.76 0.12 17.76
N ASP A 182 -3.24 -0.98 17.20
CA ASP A 182 -4.61 -1.46 17.41
C ASP A 182 -4.67 -2.94 17.04
N ASP A 183 -4.63 -3.83 18.04
CA ASP A 183 -4.53 -5.27 17.78
C ASP A 183 -5.82 -5.86 17.20
N ARG A 184 -6.98 -5.20 17.34
CA ARG A 184 -8.21 -5.58 16.61
C ARG A 184 -8.03 -5.35 15.10
N PHE A 185 -7.48 -4.21 14.67
CA PHE A 185 -7.13 -3.98 13.27
C PHE A 185 -6.13 -5.01 12.76
N TYR A 186 -5.04 -5.28 13.50
CA TYR A 186 -4.04 -6.25 13.06
C TYR A 186 -4.57 -7.69 13.07
N PHE A 187 -5.52 -8.04 13.93
CA PHE A 187 -6.16 -9.36 13.96
C PHE A 187 -6.94 -9.61 12.67
N PHE A 188 -7.86 -8.70 12.31
CA PHE A 188 -8.60 -8.78 11.04
C PHE A 188 -7.67 -8.69 9.82
N ALA A 189 -6.58 -7.91 9.90
CA ALA A 189 -5.59 -7.85 8.84
C ALA A 189 -4.81 -9.16 8.66
N LEU A 190 -4.41 -9.84 9.75
CA LEU A 190 -3.77 -11.16 9.71
C LEU A 190 -4.72 -12.23 9.17
N GLU A 191 -5.98 -12.24 9.62
CA GLU A 191 -7.04 -13.10 9.11
C GLU A 191 -7.24 -12.96 7.59
N LYS A 192 -7.39 -11.72 7.10
CA LYS A 192 -7.48 -11.45 5.67
C LYS A 192 -6.20 -11.87 4.94
N THR A 193 -5.02 -11.57 5.49
CA THR A 193 -3.73 -11.96 4.91
C THR A 193 -3.64 -13.48 4.74
N LYS A 194 -4.02 -14.25 5.76
CA LYS A 194 -4.05 -15.73 5.72
C LYS A 194 -4.93 -16.25 4.58
N LYS A 195 -6.13 -15.68 4.42
CA LYS A 195 -7.07 -16.04 3.34
C LYS A 195 -6.51 -15.69 1.96
N ILE A 196 -6.03 -14.45 1.76
CA ILE A 196 -5.64 -13.95 0.44
C ILE A 196 -4.18 -14.23 0.05
N VAL A 197 -3.35 -14.83 0.92
CA VAL A 197 -1.89 -14.97 0.69
C VAL A 197 -1.57 -15.51 -0.70
N HIS A 198 -2.34 -16.48 -1.19
CA HIS A 198 -2.16 -17.09 -2.51
C HIS A 198 -2.32 -16.10 -3.69
N LEU A 199 -3.12 -15.04 -3.53
CA LEU A 199 -3.35 -13.97 -4.52
C LEU A 199 -2.34 -12.81 -4.41
N MET A 200 -1.57 -12.72 -3.31
CA MET A 200 -0.68 -11.59 -3.06
C MET A 200 0.54 -11.59 -3.98
N ASP A 201 0.85 -10.44 -4.57
CA ASP A 201 2.12 -10.23 -5.24
C ASP A 201 3.27 -9.96 -4.25
N MET A 202 4.50 -10.02 -4.75
CA MET A 202 5.71 -9.94 -3.93
C MET A 202 5.91 -8.56 -3.26
N MET A 203 5.36 -7.49 -3.84
CA MET A 203 5.40 -6.16 -3.22
C MET A 203 4.44 -6.11 -2.03
N SER A 204 3.25 -6.71 -2.20
CA SER A 204 2.19 -6.77 -1.20
C SER A 204 2.63 -7.60 0.01
N ILE A 205 3.33 -8.73 -0.23
CA ILE A 205 4.01 -9.53 0.81
C ILE A 205 5.05 -8.68 1.57
N ALA A 206 5.93 -7.97 0.86
CA ALA A 206 6.95 -7.14 1.49
C ALA A 206 6.37 -5.99 2.34
N GLN A 207 5.24 -5.41 1.90
CA GLN A 207 4.50 -4.38 2.62
C GLN A 207 3.86 -4.91 3.91
N VAL A 208 3.23 -6.08 3.89
CA VAL A 208 2.67 -6.72 5.10
C VAL A 208 3.78 -7.07 6.10
N LEU A 209 4.89 -7.65 5.64
CA LEU A 209 6.02 -7.98 6.51
C LEU A 209 6.67 -6.74 7.14
N ASP A 210 6.80 -5.63 6.41
CA ASP A 210 7.27 -4.36 6.99
C ASP A 210 6.23 -3.74 7.95
N ALA A 211 4.93 -3.98 7.74
CA ALA A 211 3.89 -3.53 8.65
C ALA A 211 3.90 -4.28 10.00
N LEU A 212 3.98 -5.61 9.97
CA LEU A 212 4.12 -6.44 11.17
C LEU A 212 5.42 -6.10 11.91
N ARG A 213 6.52 -5.94 11.19
CA ARG A 213 7.81 -5.50 11.75
C ARG A 213 7.68 -4.15 12.47
N ARG A 214 7.01 -3.16 11.86
CA ARG A 214 6.78 -1.84 12.48
C ARG A 214 5.95 -1.95 13.76
N ARG A 215 4.85 -2.70 13.74
CA ARG A 215 4.05 -2.99 14.95
C ARG A 215 4.92 -3.56 16.07
N LYS A 216 5.70 -4.61 15.79
CA LYS A 216 6.52 -5.31 16.80
C LYS A 216 7.52 -4.38 17.48
N HIS A 217 8.21 -3.50 16.74
CA HIS A 217 9.08 -2.47 17.34
C HIS A 217 8.32 -1.53 18.28
N PHE A 218 7.15 -1.03 17.86
CA PHE A 218 6.36 -0.12 18.71
C PHE A 218 5.74 -0.80 19.93
N SER A 219 5.65 -2.13 19.98
CA SER A 219 5.30 -2.88 21.19
C SER A 219 6.51 -3.09 22.11
N SER A 220 7.71 -3.34 21.56
CA SER A 220 8.94 -3.47 22.37
C SER A 220 9.36 -2.17 23.04
N ASP A 221 9.06 -1.00 22.45
CA ASP A 221 9.32 0.32 23.06
C ASP A 221 8.56 0.55 24.40
N SER A 222 7.64 -0.36 24.77
CA SER A 222 6.86 -0.34 26.02
C SER A 222 7.22 -1.46 27.01
N ALA A 223 8.24 -2.28 26.72
CA ALA A 223 8.64 -3.41 27.56
C ALA A 223 10.12 -3.31 27.98
N PRO A 224 10.45 -3.24 29.28
CA PRO A 224 11.82 -3.46 29.76
C PRO A 224 12.31 -4.87 29.39
N LEU A 225 13.62 -5.06 29.22
CA LEU A 225 14.22 -6.38 28.99
C LEU A 225 14.00 -7.30 30.20
N GLN A 226 12.94 -8.10 30.18
CA GLN A 226 12.76 -9.21 31.13
C GLN A 226 13.56 -10.43 30.68
N ASN A 227 14.84 -10.45 31.07
CA ASN A 227 15.57 -11.70 31.28
C ASN A 227 14.90 -12.46 32.44
N THR A 228 14.00 -13.38 32.14
CA THR A 228 13.47 -14.33 33.13
C THR A 228 13.37 -15.72 32.54
N MET A 229 13.93 -16.69 33.26
CA MET A 229 13.87 -18.11 32.93
C MET A 229 12.47 -18.69 33.12
N SER A 230 12.25 -19.84 32.51
CA SER A 230 11.05 -20.70 32.63
C SER A 230 10.51 -20.86 34.05
N LYS A 231 9.18 -20.88 34.17
CA LYS A 231 8.45 -21.73 35.14
C LYS A 231 7.10 -22.14 34.54
N HIS A 232 6.71 -23.40 34.75
CA HIS A 232 5.39 -23.92 34.41
C HIS A 232 4.32 -23.31 35.33
N SER A 233 3.07 -23.23 34.83
CA SER A 233 1.92 -23.78 35.55
C SER A 233 0.65 -23.89 34.69
N ASN A 234 0.16 -25.12 34.59
CA ASN A 234 -1.24 -25.56 34.53
C ASN A 234 -2.16 -25.14 33.37
N ASP A 235 -2.52 -26.15 32.58
CA ASP A 235 -3.77 -26.26 31.84
C ASP A 235 -5.02 -26.00 32.70
N ASN A 236 -6.09 -25.49 32.04
CA ASN A 236 -7.49 -25.93 32.23
C ASN A 236 -8.52 -25.17 31.35
N THR A 237 -8.11 -24.14 30.60
CA THR A 237 -9.05 -23.29 29.84
C THR A 237 -9.52 -23.86 28.49
N ILE A 238 -8.84 -24.89 27.96
CA ILE A 238 -8.98 -25.32 26.56
C ILE A 238 -10.34 -25.98 26.25
N GLN A 239 -10.99 -26.66 27.21
CA GLN A 239 -12.21 -27.44 26.96
C GLN A 239 -13.51 -26.63 26.76
N LYS A 240 -13.49 -25.29 26.87
CA LYS A 240 -14.71 -24.47 26.66
C LYS A 240 -14.90 -23.91 25.24
N ILE A 241 -13.86 -23.89 24.40
CA ILE A 241 -13.90 -23.24 23.08
C ILE A 241 -14.33 -24.22 21.97
N SER A 242 -14.01 -25.52 22.11
CA SER A 242 -14.37 -26.58 21.15
C SER A 242 -15.87 -26.67 20.83
N ASN A 243 -16.72 -26.33 21.81
CA ASN A 243 -18.17 -26.57 21.71
C ASN A 243 -18.94 -25.47 20.97
N ILE A 244 -18.28 -24.36 20.61
CA ILE A 244 -18.92 -23.28 19.82
C ILE A 244 -18.68 -23.49 18.32
N HIS A 245 -17.52 -24.03 17.91
CA HIS A 245 -17.16 -24.12 16.49
C HIS A 245 -17.97 -25.18 15.71
N ASN A 246 -18.44 -26.23 16.39
CA ASN A 246 -19.27 -27.29 15.78
C ASN A 246 -20.69 -26.85 15.36
N ASN A 247 -21.13 -25.64 15.73
CA ASN A 247 -22.45 -25.12 15.33
C ASN A 247 -22.40 -24.17 14.11
N SER A 248 -21.22 -23.72 13.69
CA SER A 248 -21.08 -22.83 12.51
C SER A 248 -21.13 -23.62 11.19
N THR A 249 -20.57 -24.83 11.17
CA THR A 249 -20.45 -25.70 9.99
C THR A 249 -21.74 -26.42 9.58
N LYS A 250 -22.90 -26.00 10.11
CA LYS A 250 -24.22 -26.58 9.83
C LYS A 250 -25.21 -25.63 9.15
N LEU A 251 -24.77 -24.42 8.77
CA LEU A 251 -25.63 -23.40 8.14
C LEU A 251 -25.27 -23.08 6.68
N GLU A 252 -24.04 -23.37 6.23
CA GLU A 252 -23.54 -22.95 4.91
C GLU A 252 -23.99 -23.86 3.74
N THR A 253 -24.52 -25.07 4.01
CA THR A 253 -24.91 -26.04 2.97
C THR A 253 -26.22 -25.73 2.23
N ASN A 254 -26.94 -24.64 2.58
CA ASN A 254 -28.30 -24.36 2.09
C ASN A 254 -28.44 -23.10 1.21
N LEU A 255 -27.36 -22.40 0.85
CA LEU A 255 -27.41 -21.19 0.00
C LEU A 255 -26.60 -21.30 -1.30
N GLN A 256 -25.99 -22.45 -1.58
CA GLN A 256 -25.08 -22.63 -2.72
C GLN A 256 -25.75 -23.23 -3.98
N ASN A 257 -27.05 -22.99 -4.16
CA ASN A 257 -27.87 -23.58 -5.23
C ASN A 257 -28.86 -22.57 -5.85
N GLN A 258 -28.37 -21.41 -6.28
CA GLN A 258 -29.04 -20.63 -7.35
C GLN A 258 -28.04 -19.75 -8.14
N GLU A 259 -28.20 -19.77 -9.46
CA GLU A 259 -27.73 -18.77 -10.43
C GLU A 259 -26.20 -18.55 -10.58
N LEU A 260 -25.52 -19.58 -11.11
CA LEU A 260 -24.61 -19.31 -12.22
C LEU A 260 -25.43 -18.93 -13.46
N ASN A 261 -25.12 -17.80 -14.11
CA ASN A 261 -24.92 -17.62 -15.56
C ASN A 261 -25.11 -16.16 -16.02
N HIS A 262 -24.03 -15.46 -16.41
CA HIS A 262 -23.82 -15.03 -17.82
C HIS A 262 -22.51 -14.25 -18.05
N VAL A 263 -21.66 -14.80 -18.93
CA VAL A 263 -20.96 -14.15 -20.07
C VAL A 263 -20.28 -12.77 -19.89
N ARG A 264 -18.93 -12.84 -19.84
CA ARG A 264 -17.88 -12.10 -20.62
C ARG A 264 -17.80 -10.55 -20.71
N GLU A 265 -16.53 -10.12 -20.79
CA GLU A 265 -15.94 -9.08 -21.66
C GLU A 265 -16.63 -7.71 -21.82
N ASN A 266 -15.94 -6.66 -21.35
CA ASN A 266 -15.56 -5.53 -22.23
C ASN A 266 -14.43 -4.69 -21.62
N GLU A 267 -13.68 -4.00 -22.49
CA GLU A 267 -12.69 -2.98 -22.13
C GLU A 267 -13.25 -1.57 -22.40
N ASP A 268 -12.75 -0.59 -21.64
CA ASP A 268 -12.70 0.85 -21.95
C ASP A 268 -13.97 1.72 -22.10
N ILE A 269 -13.73 3.03 -21.91
CA ILE A 269 -14.56 4.22 -22.18
C ILE A 269 -15.81 4.42 -21.29
N PHE A 270 -15.77 5.53 -20.53
CA PHE A 270 -16.95 6.25 -20.03
C PHE A 270 -17.13 7.52 -20.86
N GLU A 271 -18.32 7.75 -21.40
CA GLU A 271 -18.77 9.06 -21.92
C GLU A 271 -19.99 9.55 -21.13
N GLU A 272 -20.12 10.87 -21.03
CA GLU A 272 -21.21 11.55 -20.31
C GLU A 272 -22.47 11.63 -21.16
N LYS A 273 -23.65 11.52 -20.54
CA LYS A 273 -24.90 12.10 -21.08
C LYS A 273 -25.74 12.72 -19.97
N GLU A 274 -25.91 14.04 -20.04
CA GLU A 274 -26.98 14.75 -19.34
C GLU A 274 -28.34 14.40 -19.93
N ASN A 275 -29.41 14.57 -19.15
CA ASN A 275 -30.64 15.21 -19.61
C ASN A 275 -31.53 15.59 -18.40
N ASN A 276 -32.18 16.75 -18.48
CA ASN A 276 -33.16 17.23 -17.51
C ASN A 276 -34.59 16.92 -17.99
N SER A 277 -35.54 16.70 -17.06
CA SER A 277 -36.81 17.46 -16.97
C SER A 277 -37.81 16.90 -15.94
N ASP A 278 -37.93 17.61 -14.80
CA ASP A 278 -39.15 18.14 -14.17
C ASP A 278 -40.48 17.36 -13.88
N GLU A 279 -41.15 17.88 -12.85
CA GLU A 279 -42.60 17.86 -12.51
C GLU A 279 -43.28 16.61 -11.88
N LYS A 280 -43.22 16.58 -10.53
CA LYS A 280 -44.36 16.56 -9.58
C LYS A 280 -45.61 15.70 -9.86
N LYS A 281 -45.97 14.86 -8.86
CA LYS A 281 -47.19 15.07 -8.03
C LYS A 281 -47.17 14.29 -6.71
N GLU A 282 -47.99 14.72 -5.76
CA GLU A 282 -48.03 14.25 -4.36
C GLU A 282 -49.24 13.35 -4.04
N ILE A 283 -49.36 13.01 -2.74
CA ILE A 283 -50.47 12.40 -1.97
C ILE A 283 -50.23 10.90 -1.70
N SER A 284 -49.64 10.50 -0.57
CA SER A 284 -49.98 10.70 0.86
C SER A 284 -51.02 9.70 1.40
N SER A 285 -50.58 8.86 2.34
CA SER A 285 -51.38 8.52 3.54
C SER A 285 -50.50 7.90 4.65
N HIS A 286 -50.09 8.78 5.56
CA HIS A 286 -49.81 8.56 6.99
C HIS A 286 -49.86 7.15 7.58
N LYS A 287 -48.79 6.79 8.31
CA LYS A 287 -48.87 6.76 9.77
C LYS A 287 -47.54 7.07 10.50
N THR A 288 -47.56 8.22 11.17
CA THR A 288 -46.82 8.60 12.39
C THR A 288 -47.16 7.63 13.55
N GLU A 289 -46.50 7.54 14.73
CA GLU A 289 -45.37 8.22 15.42
C GLU A 289 -44.97 7.41 16.70
N GLN A 290 -43.98 7.68 17.57
CA GLN A 290 -42.84 8.62 17.70
C GLN A 290 -41.80 8.00 18.68
N THR A 291 -40.51 8.38 18.64
CA THR A 291 -39.44 8.11 19.65
C THR A 291 -39.03 6.64 19.92
N LYS A 292 -37.78 6.29 20.31
CA LYS A 292 -36.88 6.90 21.32
C LYS A 292 -35.39 6.77 21.01
N ASN A 293 -34.60 7.59 21.72
CA ASN A 293 -33.15 7.44 21.86
C ASN A 293 -32.79 6.30 22.83
N GLU A 294 -31.99 5.34 22.38
CA GLU A 294 -30.93 4.68 23.19
C GLU A 294 -29.64 4.82 22.36
N LEU A 295 -28.76 5.79 22.59
CA LEU A 295 -27.96 6.02 23.80
C LEU A 295 -27.10 4.80 24.18
N THR A 296 -25.87 4.81 23.69
CA THR A 296 -24.66 4.16 24.27
C THR A 296 -24.88 2.92 25.15
N LYS A 297 -24.89 1.73 24.53
CA LYS A 297 -24.36 0.52 25.15
C LYS A 297 -23.13 0.10 24.35
N GLY A 298 -21.96 0.25 24.95
CA GLY A 298 -20.74 -0.31 24.38
C GLY A 298 -20.84 -1.83 24.44
N SER A 299 -20.80 -2.50 23.28
CA SER A 299 -20.50 -3.94 23.25
C SER A 299 -19.09 -4.16 23.83
N SER A 300 -18.86 -5.35 24.37
CA SER A 300 -17.61 -5.68 25.06
C SER A 300 -16.39 -5.37 24.19
N TYR A 301 -15.35 -4.83 24.83
CA TYR A 301 -14.01 -4.93 24.28
C TYR A 301 -13.58 -6.40 24.38
N ASP A 302 -13.98 -7.20 23.39
CA ASP A 302 -13.31 -8.45 23.09
C ASP A 302 -11.84 -8.09 22.81
N SER A 303 -10.96 -8.46 23.73
CA SER A 303 -9.53 -8.24 23.59
C SER A 303 -9.00 -9.18 22.52
N CYS A 304 -8.94 -8.68 21.27
CA CYS A 304 -8.33 -9.34 20.12
C CYS A 304 -6.81 -9.48 20.30
N ASN A 305 -6.40 -10.27 21.30
CA ASN A 305 -5.02 -10.63 21.56
C ASN A 305 -4.55 -11.56 20.45
N ILE A 306 -3.71 -11.04 19.56
CA ILE A 306 -3.07 -11.81 18.50
C ILE A 306 -2.07 -12.77 19.16
N SER A 307 -2.34 -14.08 19.08
CA SER A 307 -1.40 -15.11 19.49
C SER A 307 -0.12 -15.04 18.65
N GLU A 308 1.05 -15.16 19.31
CA GLU A 308 2.33 -15.20 18.61
C GLU A 308 2.41 -16.39 17.62
N GLU A 309 1.72 -17.49 17.91
CA GLU A 309 1.64 -18.65 17.02
C GLU A 309 0.87 -18.32 15.73
N PHE A 310 -0.24 -17.61 15.83
CA PHE A 310 -1.06 -17.20 14.68
C PHE A 310 -0.34 -16.14 13.82
N GLU A 311 0.30 -15.15 14.44
CA GLU A 311 1.13 -14.19 13.71
C GLU A 311 2.30 -14.89 13.00
N LYS A 312 2.96 -15.85 13.67
CA LYS A 312 4.03 -16.65 13.09
C LYS A 312 3.54 -17.50 11.92
N GLU A 313 2.39 -18.17 12.03
CA GLU A 313 1.80 -18.96 10.94
C GLU A 313 1.62 -18.11 9.67
N VAL A 314 1.04 -16.90 9.80
CA VAL A 314 0.86 -15.99 8.68
C VAL A 314 2.19 -15.49 8.11
N ILE A 315 3.19 -15.22 8.98
CA ILE A 315 4.55 -14.86 8.54
C ILE A 315 5.23 -16.01 7.77
N ASP A 316 5.11 -17.26 8.25
CA ASP A 316 5.71 -18.42 7.60
C ASP A 316 5.02 -18.73 6.24
N LEU A 317 3.70 -18.51 6.11
CA LEU A 317 2.99 -18.55 4.83
C LEU A 317 3.48 -17.48 3.84
N LEU A 318 3.66 -16.24 4.30
CA LEU A 318 4.21 -15.13 3.50
C LEU A 318 5.65 -15.42 3.03
N ILE A 319 6.49 -15.95 3.92
CA ILE A 319 7.88 -16.32 3.60
C ILE A 319 7.93 -17.49 2.62
N LYS A 320 7.08 -18.52 2.79
CA LYS A 320 6.97 -19.64 1.85
C LYS A 320 6.67 -19.16 0.43
N LYS A 321 5.61 -18.35 0.26
CA LYS A 321 5.21 -17.83 -1.05
C LYS A 321 6.26 -16.89 -1.67
N TYR A 322 6.99 -16.13 -0.86
CA TYR A 322 8.15 -15.36 -1.31
C TYR A 322 9.27 -16.27 -1.83
N LEU A 323 9.65 -17.32 -1.08
CA LEU A 323 10.69 -18.27 -1.46
C LEU A 323 10.38 -19.01 -2.78
N GLU A 324 9.12 -19.37 -3.00
CA GLU A 324 8.62 -19.96 -4.26
C GLU A 324 8.80 -19.03 -5.48
N ASN A 325 8.81 -17.71 -5.26
CA ASN A 325 8.80 -16.69 -6.33
C ASN A 325 10.07 -15.82 -6.37
N ILE A 326 11.07 -16.13 -5.53
CA ILE A 326 12.21 -15.26 -5.22
C ILE A 326 13.03 -14.86 -6.45
N GLY A 327 13.19 -15.76 -7.42
CA GLY A 327 13.92 -15.49 -8.67
C GLY A 327 13.28 -14.45 -9.60
N ARG A 328 12.01 -14.09 -9.36
CA ARG A 328 11.26 -13.06 -10.11
C ARG A 328 11.04 -11.76 -9.31
N CYS A 329 11.54 -11.69 -8.08
CA CYS A 329 11.34 -10.53 -7.21
C CYS A 329 12.17 -9.32 -7.65
N SER A 330 11.63 -8.11 -7.44
CA SER A 330 12.40 -6.87 -7.66
C SER A 330 13.47 -6.68 -6.58
N LEU A 331 14.51 -5.91 -6.88
CA LEU A 331 15.61 -5.60 -5.95
C LEU A 331 15.14 -4.93 -4.64
N HIS A 332 13.98 -4.28 -4.66
CA HIS A 332 13.36 -3.72 -3.46
C HIS A 332 12.77 -4.82 -2.56
N VAL A 333 12.00 -5.76 -3.13
CA VAL A 333 11.47 -6.91 -2.39
C VAL A 333 12.60 -7.80 -1.86
N LEU A 334 13.61 -8.08 -2.71
CA LEU A 334 14.77 -8.92 -2.38
C LEU A 334 15.62 -8.37 -1.22
N THR A 335 15.50 -7.08 -0.89
CA THR A 335 16.15 -6.49 0.30
C THR A 335 15.17 -6.27 1.45
N GLN A 336 13.92 -5.87 1.18
CA GLN A 336 12.90 -5.61 2.19
C GLN A 336 12.40 -6.88 2.90
N VAL A 337 12.07 -7.95 2.16
CA VAL A 337 11.54 -9.19 2.77
C VAL A 337 12.51 -9.80 3.78
N PRO A 338 13.78 -10.13 3.42
CA PRO A 338 14.70 -10.73 4.39
C PRO A 338 15.08 -9.77 5.53
N PHE A 339 15.12 -8.45 5.30
CA PHE A 339 15.26 -7.47 6.38
C PHE A 339 14.09 -7.54 7.38
N CYS A 340 12.85 -7.68 6.89
CA CYS A 340 11.68 -7.78 7.75
C CYS A 340 11.62 -9.11 8.51
N SER A 341 11.88 -10.24 7.83
CA SER A 341 12.01 -11.55 8.48
C SER A 341 13.07 -11.54 9.59
N LEU A 342 14.22 -10.92 9.33
CA LEU A 342 15.31 -10.80 10.31
C LEU A 342 14.92 -9.96 11.53
N GLN A 343 14.15 -8.89 11.34
CA GLN A 343 13.66 -8.06 12.44
C GLN A 343 12.50 -8.67 13.21
N LEU A 344 11.66 -9.49 12.54
CA LEU A 344 10.59 -10.27 13.17
C LEU A 344 11.10 -11.48 14.00
N ASN A 345 12.40 -11.82 13.84
CA ASN A 345 13.12 -12.98 14.40
C ASN A 345 12.75 -14.33 13.73
N CYS A 346 12.48 -14.35 12.43
CA CYS A 346 12.20 -15.57 11.68
C CYS A 346 13.43 -16.50 11.63
N THR A 347 13.25 -17.77 12.00
CA THR A 347 14.30 -18.80 12.05
C THR A 347 14.53 -19.52 10.71
N ASN A 348 13.72 -19.25 9.69
CA ASN A 348 13.87 -19.86 8.37
C ASN A 348 15.04 -19.24 7.58
N TYR A 349 16.25 -19.80 7.76
CA TYR A 349 17.49 -19.27 7.18
C TYR A 349 17.51 -19.17 5.65
N ASP A 350 16.69 -19.96 4.94
CA ASP A 350 16.57 -19.91 3.48
C ASP A 350 16.18 -18.52 2.99
N VAL A 351 15.37 -17.77 3.75
CA VAL A 351 14.95 -16.41 3.37
C VAL A 351 16.14 -15.47 3.24
N TYR A 352 17.20 -15.67 4.04
CA TYR A 352 18.42 -14.87 3.98
C TYR A 352 19.35 -15.37 2.86
N HIS A 353 19.64 -16.68 2.83
CA HIS A 353 20.56 -17.28 1.85
C HIS A 353 20.09 -17.09 0.40
N LYS A 354 18.85 -17.51 0.10
CA LYS A 354 18.32 -17.48 -1.27
C LYS A 354 18.14 -16.02 -1.77
N SER A 355 17.84 -15.08 -0.87
CA SER A 355 17.83 -13.64 -1.21
C SER A 355 19.23 -13.14 -1.58
N LEU A 356 20.25 -13.48 -0.79
CA LEU A 356 21.64 -13.10 -1.08
C LEU A 356 22.15 -13.70 -2.40
N ASP A 357 21.78 -14.94 -2.73
CA ASP A 357 22.16 -15.56 -4.01
C ASP A 357 21.51 -14.88 -5.22
N VAL A 358 20.21 -14.53 -5.14
CA VAL A 358 19.52 -13.80 -6.22
C VAL A 358 20.03 -12.36 -6.33
N LEU A 359 20.32 -11.70 -5.21
CA LEU A 359 20.98 -10.39 -5.19
C LEU A 359 22.37 -10.46 -5.83
N LYS A 360 23.22 -11.43 -5.45
CA LYS A 360 24.57 -11.62 -6.02
C LYS A 360 24.52 -11.81 -7.54
N LYS A 361 23.61 -12.65 -8.04
CA LYS A 361 23.38 -12.86 -9.49
C LYS A 361 22.93 -11.59 -10.23
N ASN A 362 22.34 -10.62 -9.53
CA ASN A 362 21.86 -9.35 -10.10
C ASN A 362 22.74 -8.14 -9.74
N ARG A 363 23.96 -8.31 -9.18
CA ARG A 363 24.86 -7.20 -8.77
C ARG A 363 25.00 -6.11 -9.84
N ALA A 364 25.24 -6.51 -11.09
CA ALA A 364 25.42 -5.60 -12.23
C ALA A 364 24.18 -4.79 -12.63
N LYS A 365 22.99 -5.10 -12.08
CA LYS A 365 21.72 -4.40 -12.32
C LYS A 365 21.27 -3.54 -11.13
N MET A 366 22.10 -3.39 -10.09
CA MET A 366 21.74 -2.64 -8.89
C MET A 366 22.01 -1.15 -9.03
N THR A 367 21.02 -0.33 -8.70
CA THR A 367 21.22 1.10 -8.46
C THR A 367 21.93 1.33 -7.12
N THR A 368 22.50 2.51 -6.91
CA THR A 368 23.13 2.93 -5.65
C THR A 368 22.22 2.73 -4.43
N ILE A 369 20.91 2.99 -4.58
CA ILE A 369 19.91 2.80 -3.53
C ILE A 369 19.77 1.31 -3.17
N ASN A 370 19.70 0.44 -4.18
CA ASN A 370 19.59 -1.01 -3.97
C ASN A 370 20.86 -1.58 -3.30
N LEU A 371 22.05 -1.05 -3.66
CA LEU A 371 23.31 -1.40 -2.99
C LEU A 371 23.34 -0.95 -1.52
N ILE A 372 22.81 0.24 -1.19
CA ILE A 372 22.71 0.71 0.20
C ILE A 372 21.81 -0.21 1.03
N TYR A 373 20.63 -0.58 0.53
CA TYR A 373 19.74 -1.52 1.23
C TYR A 373 20.35 -2.92 1.37
N ALA A 374 21.04 -3.43 0.34
CA ALA A 374 21.73 -4.71 0.41
C ALA A 374 22.87 -4.72 1.45
N ARG A 375 23.70 -3.66 1.49
CA ARG A 375 24.75 -3.48 2.52
C ARG A 375 24.15 -3.41 3.92
N TYR A 376 23.07 -2.66 4.12
CA TYR A 376 22.39 -2.52 5.42
C TYR A 376 21.79 -3.85 5.90
N PHE A 377 21.16 -4.61 5.01
CA PHE A 377 20.68 -5.96 5.31
C PHE A 377 21.82 -6.91 5.70
N ILE A 378 22.91 -6.96 4.93
CA ILE A 378 24.08 -7.80 5.23
C ILE A 378 24.68 -7.44 6.59
N ARG A 379 24.80 -6.14 6.91
CA ARG A 379 25.29 -5.67 8.21
C ARG A 379 24.43 -6.21 9.36
N ILE A 380 23.11 -6.02 9.31
CA ILE A 380 22.22 -6.46 10.40
C ILE A 380 22.14 -7.99 10.49
N LEU A 381 22.28 -8.69 9.35
CA LEU A 381 22.39 -10.15 9.33
C LEU A 381 23.65 -10.63 10.06
N ILE A 382 24.77 -9.91 9.93
CA ILE A 382 25.99 -10.16 10.69
C ILE A 382 25.76 -9.85 12.18
N GLU A 383 25.30 -8.64 12.52
CA GLU A 383 25.07 -8.21 13.91
C GLU A 383 24.13 -9.17 14.68
N LYS A 384 23.02 -9.62 14.07
CA LYS A 384 22.12 -10.61 14.69
C LYS A 384 22.68 -12.04 14.71
N GLN A 385 23.69 -12.36 13.91
CA GLN A 385 24.34 -13.66 13.91
C GLN A 385 25.62 -13.71 14.75
N GLU A 386 26.19 -12.60 15.22
CA GLU A 386 27.46 -12.56 15.99
C GLU A 386 27.48 -13.55 17.16
N ASN A 387 26.39 -13.61 17.95
CA ASN A 387 26.22 -14.58 19.04
C ASN A 387 26.10 -16.05 18.60
N ASN A 388 25.99 -16.32 17.30
CA ASN A 388 25.83 -17.64 16.67
C ASN A 388 26.91 -17.96 15.60
N PHE A 389 27.92 -17.10 15.38
CA PHE A 389 28.81 -17.14 14.20
C PHE A 389 29.49 -18.50 13.94
N GLN A 390 29.76 -19.27 15.00
CA GLN A 390 30.33 -20.63 14.89
C GLN A 390 29.48 -21.56 14.01
N LYS A 391 28.15 -21.42 14.05
CA LYS A 391 27.16 -22.27 13.35
C LYS A 391 26.89 -21.85 11.90
N LEU A 392 27.50 -20.78 11.39
CA LEU A 392 27.27 -20.33 10.01
C LEU A 392 27.64 -21.42 8.96
N PRO A 393 26.76 -21.69 7.97
CA PRO A 393 27.03 -22.65 6.90
C PRO A 393 28.30 -22.33 6.09
N ARG A 394 28.90 -23.37 5.49
CA ARG A 394 30.15 -23.26 4.70
C ARG A 394 30.05 -22.23 3.56
N SER A 395 28.87 -22.02 2.99
CA SER A 395 28.61 -21.01 1.94
C SER A 395 28.89 -19.57 2.39
N LEU A 396 28.59 -19.22 3.65
CA LEU A 396 28.93 -17.90 4.21
C LEU A 396 30.40 -17.83 4.66
N LYS A 397 30.97 -18.95 5.13
CA LYS A 397 32.42 -19.06 5.39
C LYS A 397 33.26 -18.96 4.09
N HIS A 398 32.70 -19.29 2.93
CA HIS A 398 33.34 -18.99 1.64
C HIS A 398 33.38 -17.49 1.33
N ILE A 399 32.43 -16.67 1.81
CA ILE A 399 32.53 -15.20 1.71
C ILE A 399 33.70 -14.70 2.56
N GLN A 400 33.92 -15.29 3.74
CA GLN A 400 35.07 -15.00 4.61
C GLN A 400 36.41 -15.38 3.94
N ILE A 401 36.49 -16.54 3.27
CA ILE A 401 37.69 -16.99 2.55
C ILE A 401 37.99 -16.13 1.31
N PHE A 402 36.96 -15.72 0.56
CA PHE A 402 37.10 -14.82 -0.60
C PHE A 402 37.59 -13.40 -0.22
N CYS A 403 37.68 -13.09 1.08
CA CYS A 403 38.05 -11.78 1.61
C CYS A 403 39.37 -11.78 2.42
N GLY A 404 40.14 -12.88 2.42
CA GLY A 404 41.57 -12.88 2.72
C GLY A 404 42.03 -12.24 4.04
N ALA A 405 41.55 -12.70 5.19
CA ALA A 405 42.05 -12.27 6.50
C ALA A 405 42.34 -13.45 7.46
N THR A 406 43.52 -13.44 8.08
CA THR A 406 43.95 -14.39 9.12
C THR A 406 43.43 -13.98 10.51
N LYS A 407 43.69 -14.82 11.52
CA LYS A 407 43.20 -14.66 12.91
C LYS A 407 43.77 -13.41 13.61
N ASN A 408 43.12 -12.26 13.46
CA ASN A 408 42.96 -11.20 14.48
C ASN A 408 42.03 -10.11 13.92
N PHE A 409 40.75 -10.14 14.30
CA PHE A 409 39.69 -9.46 13.55
C PHE A 409 39.19 -8.19 14.25
N ASN A 410 39.87 -7.07 14.02
CA ASN A 410 39.43 -5.74 14.47
C ASN A 410 38.61 -5.01 13.39
N ILE A 411 37.64 -4.21 13.83
CA ILE A 411 36.57 -3.60 13.01
C ILE A 411 37.09 -2.81 11.79
N LEU A 412 38.25 -2.15 11.88
CA LEU A 412 38.83 -1.41 10.75
C LEU A 412 39.09 -2.29 9.52
N ASN A 413 39.50 -3.55 9.71
CA ASN A 413 39.77 -4.47 8.59
C ASN A 413 38.48 -4.90 7.88
N PHE A 414 37.35 -4.96 8.58
CA PHE A 414 36.04 -5.21 7.97
C PHE A 414 35.55 -3.99 7.19
N ILE A 415 35.82 -2.77 7.67
CA ILE A 415 35.55 -1.53 6.91
C ILE A 415 36.40 -1.50 5.64
N ALA A 416 37.69 -1.85 5.71
CA ALA A 416 38.56 -1.99 4.55
C ALA A 416 38.05 -3.05 3.56
N MET A 417 37.58 -4.21 4.04
CA MET A 417 36.95 -5.24 3.22
C MET A 417 35.69 -4.72 2.48
N CYS A 418 34.84 -3.97 3.18
CA CYS A 418 33.66 -3.35 2.57
C CYS A 418 34.01 -2.28 1.53
N ILE A 419 35.15 -1.58 1.67
CA ILE A 419 35.67 -0.64 0.67
C ILE A 419 36.26 -1.40 -0.54
N TYR A 420 37.02 -2.46 -0.30
CA TYR A 420 37.64 -3.27 -1.37
C TYR A 420 36.60 -3.93 -2.29
N ILE A 421 35.51 -4.46 -1.73
CA ILE A 421 34.34 -5.00 -2.46
C ILE A 421 33.54 -3.91 -3.22
N CYS A 422 33.95 -2.64 -3.11
CA CYS A 422 33.30 -1.50 -3.77
C CYS A 422 34.21 -0.73 -4.73
N LEU A 423 35.46 -1.19 -4.94
CA LEU A 423 36.39 -0.68 -5.95
C LEU A 423 36.67 -1.69 -7.09
N LEU A 424 36.00 -2.85 -7.05
CA LEU A 424 35.94 -3.94 -8.04
C LEU A 424 34.52 -4.56 -8.03
#